data_AF-X1E4K3-F1
#
_entry.id   AF-X1E4K3-F1
#
_cell.length_a   1.000
_cell.length_b   1.000
_cell.length_c   1.000
_cell.angle_alpha   90.00
_cell.angle_beta   90.00
_cell.angle_gamma   90.00
#
_symmetry.space_group_name_H-M   'P 1'
#
loop_
_entity.id
_entity.type
_entity.pdbx_description
1 polymer ?
#
loop_
_entity_poly.entity_id
_entity_poly.type
_entity_poly.pdbx_seq_one_letter_code
_entity_poly.pdbx_strand_id
1 'polypeptide(L)'
;MIKSTFNSFPEYAKGFYGQAGNPLKAGSLLKQKDLANSLQQIAAKGAKAVYGGKIGQAIDTEMKNSGGFLSLNDLIADRAEWWKPIHITYRDCEVYTASPPATAFPSLIRLGMMSRFDATELGHNTTAYLHRFAEVTKHAFWCRLKYAGDPEIDPPPLHKLLSENYWKEEV
;
A
#
# COMPACT_ATOMS: atom_id res chain seq x y z
N MET A 1 -18.64 2.77 -3.87
CA MET A 1 -17.67 2.51 -4.96
C MET A 1 -18.38 2.33 -6.30
N ILE A 2 -19.18 1.28 -6.53
CA ILE A 2 -19.90 1.10 -7.82
C ILE A 2 -20.75 2.34 -8.18
N LYS A 3 -21.68 2.77 -7.30
CA LYS A 3 -22.53 3.95 -7.55
C LYS A 3 -21.73 5.22 -7.88
N SER A 4 -20.59 5.44 -7.23
CA SER A 4 -19.79 6.65 -7.39
C SER A 4 -18.94 6.66 -8.66
N THR A 5 -18.57 5.50 -9.21
CA THR A 5 -17.68 5.39 -10.37
C THR A 5 -18.35 4.77 -11.60
N PHE A 6 -19.64 4.41 -11.52
CA PHE A 6 -20.33 3.65 -12.57
C PHE A 6 -20.21 4.29 -13.96
N ASN A 7 -20.34 5.62 -14.02
CA ASN A 7 -20.29 6.36 -15.27
C ASN A 7 -18.89 6.34 -15.93
N SER A 8 -17.82 6.12 -15.15
CA SER A 8 -16.45 6.01 -15.65
C SER A 8 -16.04 4.59 -16.03
N PHE A 9 -16.93 3.60 -15.84
CA PHE A 9 -16.63 2.23 -16.26
C PHE A 9 -16.71 2.07 -17.78
N PRO A 10 -15.88 1.20 -18.38
CA PRO A 10 -16.10 0.72 -19.74
C PRO A 10 -17.52 0.15 -19.89
N GLU A 11 -18.11 0.27 -21.08
CA GLU A 11 -19.49 -0.20 -21.33
C GLU A 11 -19.67 -1.68 -20.98
N TYR A 12 -18.67 -2.51 -21.29
CA TYR A 12 -18.69 -3.93 -20.91
C TYR A 12 -18.81 -4.12 -19.39
N ALA A 13 -18.07 -3.33 -18.61
CA ALA A 13 -18.10 -3.36 -17.15
C ALA A 13 -19.43 -2.86 -16.57
N LYS A 14 -20.07 -1.86 -17.20
CA LYS A 14 -21.41 -1.41 -16.82
C LYS A 14 -22.46 -2.53 -16.92
N GLY A 15 -22.25 -3.50 -17.82
CA GLY A 15 -23.15 -4.64 -17.99
C GLY A 15 -23.23 -5.59 -16.78
N PHE A 16 -22.17 -5.69 -15.96
CA PHE A 16 -22.17 -6.53 -14.76
C PHE A 16 -22.06 -5.75 -13.45
N TYR A 17 -21.63 -4.48 -13.47
CA TYR A 17 -21.75 -3.57 -12.33
C TYR A 17 -23.05 -2.75 -12.32
N GLY A 18 -23.92 -2.98 -13.30
CA GLY A 18 -25.20 -2.31 -13.42
C GLY A 18 -26.33 -3.26 -13.78
N GLN A 19 -27.54 -2.74 -13.66
CA GLN A 19 -28.77 -3.38 -14.09
C GLN A 19 -29.67 -2.30 -14.68
N ALA A 20 -30.15 -2.54 -15.91
CA ALA A 20 -30.97 -1.58 -16.66
C ALA A 20 -30.35 -0.16 -16.72
N GLY A 21 -29.06 -0.08 -17.07
CA GLY A 21 -28.33 1.19 -17.23
C GLY A 21 -28.03 1.92 -15.92
N ASN A 22 -28.35 1.34 -14.77
CA ASN A 22 -28.11 1.93 -13.46
C ASN A 22 -27.11 1.09 -12.65
N PRO A 23 -26.29 1.70 -11.77
CA PRO A 23 -25.41 0.94 -10.89
C PRO A 23 -26.21 -0.02 -10.00
N LEU A 24 -25.64 -1.19 -9.73
CA LEU A 24 -26.20 -2.13 -8.76
C LEU A 24 -26.37 -1.48 -7.38
N LYS A 25 -27.41 -1.88 -6.67
CA LYS A 25 -27.77 -1.36 -5.34
C LYS A 25 -27.47 -2.38 -4.25
N ALA A 26 -27.51 -1.95 -3.00
CA ALA A 26 -27.43 -2.86 -1.87
C ALA A 26 -28.54 -3.94 -1.99
N GLY A 27 -28.18 -5.19 -1.74
CA GLY A 27 -29.06 -6.35 -1.93
C GLY A 27 -29.10 -6.91 -3.36
N SER A 28 -28.50 -6.25 -4.35
CA SER A 28 -28.37 -6.80 -5.70
C SER A 28 -27.34 -7.94 -5.77
N LEU A 29 -27.60 -8.94 -6.62
CA LEU A 29 -26.62 -9.98 -6.95
C LEU A 29 -25.60 -9.45 -7.98
N LEU A 30 -24.32 -9.39 -7.60
CA LEU A 30 -23.22 -9.12 -8.51
C LEU A 30 -22.63 -10.43 -9.04
N LYS A 31 -22.67 -10.65 -10.36
CA LYS A 31 -22.14 -11.86 -11.00
C LYS A 31 -21.02 -11.51 -11.97
N GLN A 32 -19.78 -11.88 -11.64
CA GLN A 32 -18.58 -11.55 -12.40
C GLN A 32 -18.00 -12.80 -13.09
N LYS A 33 -18.62 -13.22 -14.19
CA LYS A 33 -18.26 -14.49 -14.86
C LYS A 33 -16.82 -14.49 -15.37
N ASP A 34 -16.35 -13.38 -15.93
CA ASP A 34 -14.99 -13.30 -16.47
C ASP A 34 -13.94 -13.33 -15.37
N LEU A 35 -14.20 -12.65 -14.25
CA LEU A 35 -13.34 -12.75 -13.07
C LEU A 35 -13.29 -14.19 -12.54
N ALA A 36 -14.44 -14.88 -12.49
CA ALA A 36 -14.49 -16.28 -12.10
C ALA A 36 -13.65 -17.17 -13.03
N ASN A 37 -13.71 -16.95 -14.35
CA ASN A 37 -12.87 -17.64 -15.32
C ASN A 37 -11.37 -17.33 -15.13
N SER A 38 -11.01 -16.07 -14.85
CA SER A 38 -9.63 -15.70 -14.52
C SER A 38 -9.14 -16.42 -13.25
N LEU A 39 -9.96 -16.46 -12.19
CA LEU A 39 -9.64 -17.18 -10.96
C LEU A 39 -9.50 -18.69 -11.18
N GLN A 40 -10.34 -19.30 -12.03
CA GLN A 40 -10.20 -20.71 -12.43
C GLN A 40 -8.89 -20.97 -13.17
N GLN A 41 -8.47 -20.07 -14.06
CA GLN A 41 -7.19 -20.18 -14.75
C GLN A 41 -6.00 -20.07 -13.79
N ILE A 42 -6.07 -19.15 -12.82
CA ILE A 42 -5.05 -19.02 -11.76
C ILE A 42 -5.02 -20.27 -10.88
N ALA A 43 -6.18 -20.82 -10.48
CA ALA A 43 -6.24 -22.04 -9.69
C ALA A 43 -5.60 -23.23 -10.43
N ALA A 44 -5.79 -23.34 -11.75
CA ALA A 44 -5.27 -24.44 -12.56
C ALA A 44 -3.79 -24.30 -12.92
N LYS A 45 -3.27 -23.07 -13.12
CA LYS A 45 -1.94 -22.82 -13.70
C LYS A 45 -1.00 -22.00 -12.79
N GLY A 46 -1.48 -21.58 -11.63
CA GLY A 46 -0.79 -20.66 -10.74
C GLY A 46 -0.53 -19.30 -11.39
N ALA A 47 0.51 -18.60 -10.90
CA ALA A 47 0.89 -17.26 -11.35
C ALA A 47 1.19 -17.17 -12.86
N LYS A 48 1.60 -18.27 -13.50
CA LYS A 48 1.85 -18.34 -14.95
C LYS A 48 0.61 -18.02 -15.78
N ALA A 49 -0.60 -18.14 -15.23
CA ALA A 49 -1.82 -17.70 -15.91
C ALA A 49 -1.80 -16.20 -16.23
N VAL A 50 -1.18 -15.40 -15.35
CA VAL A 50 -1.06 -13.94 -15.43
C VAL A 50 0.26 -13.54 -16.10
N TYR A 51 1.39 -14.07 -15.62
CA TYR A 51 2.73 -13.64 -16.05
C TYR A 51 3.24 -14.38 -17.30
N GLY A 52 2.40 -14.45 -18.34
CA GLY A 52 2.71 -15.11 -19.62
C GLY A 52 1.55 -15.90 -20.22
N GLY A 53 0.53 -16.20 -19.41
CA GLY A 53 -0.68 -16.90 -19.83
C GLY A 53 -1.72 -15.98 -20.47
N LYS A 54 -2.91 -16.53 -20.70
CA LYS A 54 -4.01 -15.83 -21.39
C LYS A 54 -4.45 -14.54 -20.67
N ILE A 55 -4.32 -14.47 -19.34
CA ILE A 55 -4.68 -13.26 -18.59
C ILE A 55 -3.66 -12.15 -18.90
N GLY A 56 -2.36 -12.46 -18.89
CA GLY A 56 -1.32 -11.49 -19.27
C GLY A 56 -1.46 -11.01 -20.71
N GLN A 57 -1.76 -11.90 -21.65
CA GLN A 57 -2.02 -11.55 -23.04
C GLN A 57 -3.23 -10.62 -23.19
N ALA A 58 -4.29 -10.84 -22.42
CA ALA A 58 -5.46 -9.96 -22.39
C ALA A 58 -5.11 -8.58 -21.82
N ILE A 59 -4.30 -8.51 -20.76
CA ILE A 59 -3.80 -7.25 -20.19
C ILE A 59 -2.96 -6.49 -21.23
N ASP A 60 -1.99 -7.13 -21.88
CA ASP A 60 -1.13 -6.53 -22.91
C ASP A 60 -1.95 -6.00 -24.10
N THR A 61 -2.94 -6.77 -24.55
CA THR A 61 -3.85 -6.35 -25.62
C THR A 61 -4.62 -5.10 -25.23
N GLU A 62 -5.20 -5.08 -24.02
CA GLU A 62 -5.97 -3.93 -23.55
C GLU A 62 -5.09 -2.70 -23.32
N MET A 63 -3.89 -2.88 -22.78
CA MET A 63 -2.92 -1.79 -22.62
C MET A 63 -2.56 -1.16 -23.95
N LYS A 64 -2.28 -1.98 -24.98
CA LYS A 64 -2.03 -1.47 -26.34
C LYS A 64 -3.22 -0.74 -26.93
N ASN A 65 -4.43 -1.28 -26.78
CA ASN A 65 -5.65 -0.65 -27.28
C ASN A 65 -5.94 0.70 -26.60
N SER A 66 -5.62 0.81 -25.31
CA SER A 66 -5.81 2.02 -24.50
C SER A 66 -4.63 3.00 -24.52
N GLY A 67 -3.56 2.71 -25.28
CA GLY A 67 -2.36 3.55 -25.33
C GLY A 67 -1.49 3.51 -24.07
N GLY A 68 -1.63 2.48 -23.24
CA GLY A 68 -0.81 2.21 -22.06
C GLY A 68 0.56 1.59 -22.40
N PHE A 69 1.45 1.56 -21.42
CA PHE A 69 2.84 1.12 -21.59
C PHE A 69 3.12 -0.30 -21.08
N LEU A 70 2.26 -0.87 -20.22
CA LEU A 70 2.47 -2.18 -19.63
C LEU A 70 2.36 -3.27 -20.70
N SER A 71 3.44 -4.00 -20.94
CA SER A 71 3.53 -5.06 -21.92
C SER A 71 3.50 -6.46 -21.29
N LEU A 72 3.28 -7.48 -22.12
CA LEU A 72 3.44 -8.87 -21.70
C LEU A 72 4.85 -9.17 -21.20
N ASN A 73 5.88 -8.53 -21.77
CA ASN A 73 7.27 -8.72 -21.35
C ASN A 73 7.50 -8.16 -19.95
N ASP A 74 6.89 -7.03 -19.60
CA ASP A 74 6.98 -6.45 -18.25
C ASP A 74 6.36 -7.41 -17.22
N LEU A 75 5.19 -7.98 -17.53
CA LEU A 75 4.58 -9.01 -16.70
C LEU A 75 5.49 -10.25 -16.57
N ILE A 76 6.07 -10.74 -17.66
CA ILE A 76 6.97 -11.89 -17.61
C ILE A 76 8.24 -11.58 -16.83
N ALA A 77 8.70 -10.33 -16.82
CA ALA A 77 9.88 -9.89 -16.09
C ALA A 77 9.62 -9.67 -14.59
N ASP A 78 8.37 -9.35 -14.20
CA ASP A 78 7.98 -9.08 -12.82
C ASP A 78 8.24 -10.26 -11.88
N ARG A 79 8.89 -9.99 -10.73
CA ARG A 79 9.21 -11.01 -9.72
C ARG A 79 8.82 -10.49 -8.36
N ALA A 80 8.11 -11.32 -7.60
CA ALA A 80 7.91 -11.07 -6.18
C ALA A 80 9.24 -11.27 -5.44
N GLU A 81 9.53 -10.35 -4.52
CA GLU A 81 10.76 -10.33 -3.76
C GLU A 81 10.51 -10.47 -2.27
N TRP A 82 11.46 -11.08 -1.57
CA TRP A 82 11.45 -11.17 -0.12
C TRP A 82 12.34 -10.10 0.49
N TRP A 83 11.73 -9.20 1.25
CA TRP A 83 12.44 -8.11 1.91
C TRP A 83 12.50 -8.35 3.42
N LYS A 84 13.65 -8.05 4.03
CA LYS A 84 13.77 -8.09 5.49
C LYS A 84 12.95 -6.93 6.08
N PRO A 85 12.06 -7.18 7.06
CA PRO A 85 11.32 -6.10 7.70
C PRO A 85 12.27 -5.20 8.49
N ILE A 86 11.86 -3.95 8.66
CA ILE A 86 12.54 -3.00 9.54
C ILE A 86 11.83 -3.00 10.89
N HIS A 87 12.57 -2.73 11.96
CA HIS A 87 12.02 -2.73 13.30
C HIS A 87 12.72 -1.75 14.21
N ILE A 88 12.09 -1.50 15.36
CA ILE A 88 12.71 -0.90 16.54
C ILE A 88 12.28 -1.70 17.76
N THR A 89 13.09 -1.62 18.81
CA THR A 89 12.67 -1.97 20.15
C THR A 89 11.87 -0.80 20.73
N TYR A 90 10.64 -1.04 21.16
CA TYR A 90 9.80 -0.08 21.85
C TYR A 90 9.37 -0.67 23.20
N ARG A 91 9.98 -0.16 24.28
CA ARG A 91 9.85 -0.75 25.63
C ARG A 91 10.32 -2.20 25.58
N ASP A 92 9.49 -3.15 26.00
CA ASP A 92 9.82 -4.58 26.05
C ASP A 92 9.37 -5.36 24.79
N CYS A 93 9.04 -4.65 23.69
CA CYS A 93 8.51 -5.24 22.47
C CYS A 93 9.34 -4.87 21.23
N GLU A 94 9.47 -5.81 20.30
CA GLU A 94 9.94 -5.55 18.94
C GLU A 94 8.78 -5.18 18.04
N VAL A 95 8.88 -4.02 17.37
CA VAL A 95 7.82 -3.53 16.48
C VAL A 95 8.32 -3.52 15.05
N TYR A 96 7.76 -4.41 14.22
CA TYR A 96 8.14 -4.59 12.83
C TYR A 96 7.20 -3.85 11.87
N THR A 97 7.76 -3.34 10.78
CA THR A 97 7.02 -2.88 9.61
C THR A 97 7.71 -3.32 8.31
N ALA A 98 7.01 -3.20 7.19
CA ALA A 98 7.63 -3.42 5.87
C ALA A 98 8.79 -2.43 5.64
N SER A 99 9.88 -2.92 5.06
CA SER A 99 11.00 -2.08 4.62
C SER A 99 10.62 -1.24 3.41
N PRO A 100 11.42 -0.22 3.06
CA PRO A 100 11.42 0.35 1.71
C PRO A 100 11.42 -0.76 0.63
N PRO A 101 10.72 -0.56 -0.51
CA PRO A 101 10.07 0.68 -0.97
C PRO A 101 8.76 1.02 -0.25
N ALA A 102 8.26 0.16 0.66
CA ALA A 102 7.10 0.53 1.46
C ALA A 102 7.42 1.72 2.37
N THR A 103 6.50 2.69 2.42
CA THR A 103 6.69 3.94 3.16
C THR A 103 6.19 3.86 4.61
N ALA A 104 6.39 2.71 5.26
CA ALA A 104 5.86 2.41 6.59
C ALA A 104 6.75 2.89 7.76
N PHE A 105 8.05 3.13 7.51
CA PHE A 105 9.03 3.59 8.49
C PHE A 105 8.65 4.86 9.29
N PRO A 106 7.84 5.82 8.80
CA PRO A 106 7.39 6.96 9.60
C PRO A 106 6.61 6.54 10.85
N SER A 107 5.94 5.39 10.81
CA SER A 107 5.25 4.84 11.99
C SER A 107 6.25 4.50 13.10
N LEU A 108 7.41 3.96 12.73
CA LEU A 108 8.49 3.63 13.67
C LEU A 108 9.21 4.88 14.18
N ILE A 109 9.45 5.88 13.31
CA ILE A 109 9.99 7.18 13.74
C ILE A 109 9.07 7.80 14.79
N ARG A 110 7.76 7.91 14.50
CA ARG A 110 6.78 8.45 15.42
C ARG A 110 6.77 7.68 16.75
N LEU A 111 6.78 6.35 16.69
CA LEU A 111 6.77 5.51 17.89
C LEU A 111 8.04 5.72 18.73
N GLY A 112 9.20 5.77 18.07
CA GLY A 112 10.49 6.07 18.69
C GLY A 112 10.53 7.45 19.36
N MET A 113 10.04 8.50 18.69
CA MET A 113 9.92 9.83 19.28
C MET A 113 8.92 9.86 20.44
N MET A 114 7.76 9.21 20.31
CA MET A 114 6.79 9.10 21.41
C MET A 114 7.36 8.39 22.64
N SER A 115 8.37 7.51 22.46
CA SER A 115 9.03 6.83 23.58
C SER A 115 9.82 7.78 24.49
N ARG A 116 10.07 9.02 24.05
CA ARG A 116 10.78 10.05 24.84
C ARG A 116 9.87 10.76 25.84
N PHE A 117 8.56 10.51 25.79
CA PHE A 117 7.59 11.04 26.73
C PHE A 117 6.97 9.92 27.58
N ASP A 118 6.59 10.24 28.81
CA ASP A 118 5.74 9.34 29.60
C ASP A 118 4.29 9.45 29.14
N ALA A 119 3.83 8.47 28.34
CA ALA A 119 2.46 8.41 27.86
C ALA A 119 1.42 8.26 29.00
N THR A 120 1.81 7.70 30.15
CA THR A 120 0.94 7.55 31.32
C THR A 120 0.69 8.91 31.96
N GLU A 121 1.76 9.69 32.15
CA GLU A 121 1.68 11.04 32.69
C GLU A 121 0.92 11.98 31.75
N LEU A 122 1.15 11.87 30.43
CA LEU A 122 0.42 12.65 29.44
C LEU A 122 -1.10 12.34 29.48
N GLY A 123 -1.50 11.11 29.80
CA GLY A 123 -2.89 10.66 29.81
C GLY A 123 -3.47 10.47 28.40
N HIS A 124 -4.17 9.36 28.18
CA HIS A 124 -4.72 9.04 26.86
C HIS A 124 -5.70 10.12 26.36
N ASN A 125 -5.51 10.60 25.14
CA ASN A 125 -6.34 11.60 24.46
C ASN A 125 -6.52 12.94 25.20
N THR A 126 -5.65 13.26 26.15
CA THR A 126 -5.59 14.63 26.68
C THR A 126 -5.03 15.59 25.62
N THR A 127 -5.22 16.89 25.83
CA THR A 127 -4.62 17.92 24.97
C THR A 127 -3.10 17.79 24.89
N ALA A 128 -2.43 17.51 26.01
CA ALA A 128 -0.98 17.35 26.05
C ALA A 128 -0.52 16.14 25.23
N TYR A 129 -1.20 15.00 25.37
CA TYR A 129 -0.94 13.80 24.57
C TYR A 129 -1.15 14.08 23.08
N LEU A 130 -2.31 14.62 22.71
CA LEU A 130 -2.67 14.87 21.31
C LEU A 130 -1.74 15.89 20.65
N HIS A 131 -1.32 16.93 21.38
CA HIS A 131 -0.33 17.88 20.89
C HIS A 131 0.99 17.19 20.56
N ARG A 132 1.56 16.43 21.50
CA ARG A 132 2.80 15.68 21.26
C ARG A 132 2.67 14.71 20.10
N PHE A 133 1.61 13.91 20.11
CA PHE A 133 1.32 12.95 19.03
C PHE A 133 1.21 13.62 17.66
N ALA A 134 0.56 14.79 17.59
CA ALA A 134 0.43 15.55 16.35
C ALA A 134 1.80 16.06 15.86
N GLU A 135 2.61 16.66 16.72
CA GLU A 135 3.93 17.19 16.34
C GLU A 135 4.90 16.09 15.89
N VAL A 136 4.99 14.97 16.63
CA VAL A 136 5.84 13.85 16.19
C VAL A 136 5.33 13.21 14.90
N THR A 137 4.01 13.22 14.67
CA THR A 137 3.42 12.71 13.42
C THR A 137 3.79 13.62 12.25
N LYS A 138 3.70 14.95 12.42
CA LYS A 138 4.16 15.91 11.40
C LYS A 138 5.63 15.67 11.04
N HIS A 139 6.49 15.50 12.06
CA HIS A 139 7.91 15.23 11.85
C HIS A 139 8.16 13.94 11.08
N ALA A 140 7.52 12.84 11.49
CA ALA A 140 7.65 11.56 10.81
C ALA A 140 7.20 11.64 9.33
N PHE A 141 6.13 12.39 9.03
CA PHE A 141 5.70 12.62 7.66
C PHE A 141 6.64 13.53 6.88
N TRP A 142 7.28 14.51 7.52
CA TRP A 142 8.34 15.28 6.89
C TRP A 142 9.53 14.38 6.51
N CYS A 143 9.97 13.48 7.40
CA CYS A 143 10.97 12.47 7.06
C CYS A 143 10.52 11.58 5.89
N ARG A 144 9.24 11.17 5.86
CA ARG A 144 8.67 10.44 4.72
C ARG A 144 8.81 11.22 3.43
N LEU A 145 8.38 12.48 3.40
CA LEU A 145 8.42 13.31 2.20
C LEU A 145 9.85 13.55 1.72
N LYS A 146 10.81 13.62 2.64
CA LYS A 146 12.21 13.86 2.32
C LYS A 146 12.96 12.61 1.86
N TYR A 147 12.64 11.44 2.42
CA TYR A 147 13.47 10.24 2.28
C TYR A 147 12.75 9.03 1.69
N ALA A 148 11.43 9.07 1.48
CA ALA A 148 10.74 7.96 0.82
C ALA A 148 11.07 7.95 -0.67
N GLY A 149 11.50 6.80 -1.16
CA GLY A 149 11.85 6.59 -2.55
C GLY A 149 12.15 5.12 -2.82
N ASP A 150 12.61 4.86 -4.04
CA ASP A 150 13.17 3.56 -4.40
C ASP A 150 14.48 3.34 -3.63
N PRO A 151 14.57 2.32 -2.75
CA PRO A 151 15.77 2.08 -1.97
C PRO A 151 16.99 1.69 -2.81
N GLU A 152 16.81 1.28 -4.06
CA GLU A 152 17.92 1.00 -4.98
C GLU A 152 18.51 2.28 -5.58
N ILE A 153 17.78 3.40 -5.55
CA ILE A 153 18.18 4.69 -6.11
C ILE A 153 18.64 5.65 -5.01
N ASP A 154 17.81 5.85 -3.99
CA ASP A 154 18.08 6.77 -2.88
C ASP A 154 17.54 6.17 -1.57
N PRO A 155 18.33 5.31 -0.88
CA PRO A 155 17.88 4.62 0.31
C PRO A 155 17.67 5.59 1.48
N PRO A 156 16.52 5.52 2.18
CA PRO A 156 16.31 6.34 3.37
C PRO A 156 17.38 6.02 4.43
N PRO A 157 17.90 7.02 5.17
CA PRO A 157 18.93 6.82 6.18
C PRO A 157 18.34 6.22 7.47
N LEU A 158 17.77 5.02 7.39
CA LEU A 158 17.01 4.38 8.48
C LEU A 158 17.85 4.14 9.73
N HIS A 159 19.15 3.86 9.58
CA HIS A 159 20.07 3.73 10.72
C HIS A 159 20.11 4.99 11.58
N LYS A 160 19.93 6.17 10.97
CA LYS A 160 19.83 7.45 11.67
C LYS A 160 18.40 7.67 12.16
N LEU A 161 17.42 7.61 11.25
CA LEU A 161 16.03 7.95 11.53
C LEU A 161 15.39 7.06 12.61
N LEU A 162 15.87 5.83 12.76
CA LEU A 162 15.41 4.87 13.76
C LEU A 162 16.35 4.71 14.96
N SER A 163 17.24 5.68 15.19
CA SER A 163 18.15 5.69 16.33
C SER A 163 17.62 6.50 17.50
N GLU A 164 17.98 6.08 18.72
CA GLU A 164 17.67 6.87 19.92
C GLU A 164 18.26 8.27 19.91
N ASN A 165 19.48 8.42 19.37
CA ASN A 165 20.16 9.73 19.32
C ASN A 165 19.34 10.71 18.49
N TYR A 166 18.89 10.26 17.30
CA TYR A 166 18.04 11.07 16.45
C TYR A 166 16.73 11.48 17.15
N TRP A 167 16.06 10.54 17.83
CA TRP A 167 14.81 10.87 18.52
C TRP A 167 15.00 11.80 19.71
N LYS A 168 16.16 11.79 20.38
CA LYS A 168 16.47 12.72 21.48
C LYS A 168 16.74 14.13 20.98
N GLU A 169 17.34 14.27 19.79
CA GLU A 169 17.66 15.57 19.19
C GLU A 169 16.42 16.29 18.63
N GLU A 170 15.42 15.52 18.17
CA GLU A 170 14.26 16.02 17.41
C GLU A 170 12.98 16.17 18.25
N VAL A 171 13.05 15.91 19.56
CA VAL A 171 11.91 15.96 20.52
C VAL A 171 11.98 17.18 21.43
#